data_AF-A0A7S0CML1-F1
#
_entry.id   AF-A0A7S0CML1-F1
#
_cell.length_a   1.000
_cell.length_b   1.000
_cell.length_c   1.000
_cell.angle_alpha   90.00
_cell.angle_beta   90.00
_cell.angle_gamma   90.00
#
_symmetry.space_group_name_H-M   'P 1'
#
loop_
_entity.id
_entity.type
_entity.pdbx_description
1 polymer ?
#
loop_
_entity_poly.entity_id
_entity_poly.type
_entity_poly.pdbx_seq_one_letter_code
_entity_poly.pdbx_strand_id
1 'polypeptide(L)'
;TAARLLDKLVGHFLESNITSPAFITDHPTILSPLAKHHRFLVNITERFELFIAGKEFANAYTELNDPDQQRSRFLAQQKDAKEGDEEAQPVDESFCVALEFGLPPTAGWGLGVDRLV
;
A
#
# COMPACT_ATOMS: atom_id res chain seq x y z
N THR A 1 -11.62 5.39 -9.19
CA THR A 1 -10.39 4.83 -9.82
C THR A 1 -10.44 3.30 -9.78
N ALA A 2 -9.65 2.60 -10.59
CA ALA A 2 -9.58 1.13 -10.57
C ALA A 2 -9.12 0.58 -9.20
N ALA A 3 -8.25 1.33 -8.51
CA ALA A 3 -7.85 1.07 -7.13
C ALA A 3 -9.07 0.95 -6.19
N ARG A 4 -9.94 1.96 -6.19
CA ARG A 4 -11.14 1.97 -5.34
C ARG A 4 -12.13 0.85 -5.65
N LEU A 5 -12.20 0.40 -6.91
CA LEU A 5 -13.04 -0.75 -7.26
C LEU A 5 -12.48 -2.05 -6.68
N LEU A 6 -11.16 -2.26 -6.78
CA LEU A 6 -10.50 -3.43 -6.19
C LEU A 6 -10.68 -3.46 -4.67
N ASP A 7 -10.45 -2.33 -4.00
CA ASP A 7 -10.66 -2.18 -2.55
C ASP A 7 -12.09 -2.58 -2.13
N LYS A 8 -13.12 -2.07 -2.83
CA LYS A 8 -14.51 -2.44 -2.53
C LYS A 8 -14.82 -3.92 -2.79
N LEU A 9 -14.22 -4.53 -3.80
CA LEU A 9 -14.39 -5.95 -4.08
C LEU A 9 -13.71 -6.81 -3.01
N VAL A 10 -12.51 -6.44 -2.56
CA VAL A 10 -11.80 -7.11 -1.46
C VAL A 10 -12.63 -7.04 -0.18
N GLY A 11 -13.12 -5.85 0.18
CA GLY A 11 -13.99 -5.67 1.35
C GLY A 11 -15.25 -6.52 1.30
N HIS A 12 -15.89 -6.64 0.13
CA HIS A 12 -17.12 -7.41 0.00
C HIS A 12 -16.88 -8.93 -0.01
N PHE A 13 -15.90 -9.41 -0.78
CA PHE A 13 -15.73 -10.85 -1.06
C PHE A 13 -14.69 -11.54 -0.20
N LEU A 14 -13.70 -10.82 0.33
CA LEU A 14 -12.60 -11.42 1.11
C LEU A 14 -12.75 -11.10 2.59
N GLU A 15 -12.77 -9.83 2.95
CA GLU A 15 -12.72 -9.39 4.36
C GLU A 15 -13.89 -9.95 5.17
N SER A 16 -15.10 -9.89 4.62
CA SER A 16 -16.33 -10.39 5.26
C SER A 16 -16.30 -11.88 5.64
N ASN A 17 -15.45 -12.67 4.98
CA ASN A 17 -15.32 -14.11 5.20
C ASN A 17 -14.21 -14.48 6.20
N ILE A 18 -13.41 -13.51 6.67
CA ILE A 18 -12.27 -13.76 7.56
C ILE A 18 -12.75 -13.73 9.02
N THR A 19 -12.90 -14.89 9.65
CA THR A 19 -13.29 -15.01 11.06
C THR A 19 -12.09 -15.10 12.00
N SER A 20 -11.08 -15.87 11.62
CA SER A 20 -9.82 -16.03 12.37
C SER A 20 -8.72 -15.13 11.80
N PRO A 21 -7.62 -14.87 12.54
CA PRO A 21 -6.50 -14.10 12.02
C PRO A 21 -5.97 -14.65 10.70
N ALA A 22 -5.99 -13.82 9.65
CA ALA A 22 -5.54 -14.19 8.32
C ALA A 22 -4.78 -13.03 7.67
N PHE A 23 -3.80 -13.38 6.84
CA PHE A 23 -3.09 -12.41 6.02
C PHE A 23 -3.68 -12.39 4.62
N ILE A 24 -4.05 -11.21 4.15
CA ILE A 24 -4.21 -10.95 2.71
C ILE A 24 -2.84 -10.46 2.23
N THR A 25 -2.26 -11.10 1.23
CA THR A 25 -0.91 -10.80 0.73
C THR A 25 -0.94 -10.39 -0.74
N ASP A 26 0.20 -9.90 -1.23
CA ASP A 26 0.44 -9.71 -2.66
C ASP A 26 -0.54 -8.75 -3.31
N HIS A 27 -0.64 -7.56 -2.72
CA HIS A 27 -1.53 -6.51 -3.19
C HIS A 27 -1.09 -5.97 -4.56
N PRO A 28 -2.03 -5.61 -5.46
CA PRO A 28 -1.71 -4.90 -6.68
C PRO A 28 -0.93 -3.60 -6.45
N THR A 29 0.03 -3.30 -7.33
CA THR A 29 0.84 -2.06 -7.27
C THR A 29 -0.02 -0.79 -7.27
N ILE A 30 -1.14 -0.80 -7.99
CA ILE A 30 -2.06 0.35 -8.06
C ILE A 30 -2.68 0.70 -6.70
N LEU A 31 -2.73 -0.25 -5.75
CA LEU A 31 -3.23 -0.02 -4.39
C LEU A 31 -2.12 0.37 -3.40
N SER A 32 -0.86 0.28 -3.82
CA SER A 32 0.28 0.26 -2.89
C SER A 32 1.40 1.18 -3.39
N PRO A 33 1.19 2.52 -3.39
CA PRO A 33 2.11 3.48 -3.96
C PRO A 33 3.48 3.49 -3.28
N LEU A 34 3.57 3.11 -2.01
CA LEU A 34 4.82 3.07 -1.23
C LEU A 34 5.44 1.67 -1.13
N ALA A 35 4.73 0.62 -1.53
CA ALA A 35 5.22 -0.75 -1.40
C ALA A 35 6.10 -1.14 -2.59
N LYS A 36 7.21 -1.82 -2.30
CA LYS A 36 8.12 -2.34 -3.31
C LYS A 36 7.44 -3.38 -4.19
N HIS A 37 7.80 -3.41 -5.47
CA HIS A 37 7.32 -4.42 -6.41
C HIS A 37 7.70 -5.83 -5.94
N HIS A 38 6.81 -6.78 -6.22
CA HIS A 38 7.03 -8.17 -5.91
C HIS A 38 8.15 -8.75 -6.77
N ARG A 39 9.12 -9.42 -6.15
CA ARG A 39 10.33 -9.95 -6.82
C ARG A 39 10.06 -10.92 -7.98
N PHE A 40 8.90 -11.56 -8.01
CA PHE A 40 8.53 -12.56 -9.02
C PHE A 40 7.23 -12.26 -9.77
N LEU A 41 6.40 -11.32 -9.30
CA LEU A 41 5.03 -11.14 -9.79
C LEU A 41 4.88 -9.72 -10.34
N VAL A 42 4.52 -9.63 -11.62
CA VAL A 42 4.35 -8.35 -12.30
C VAL A 42 3.10 -7.65 -11.79
N ASN A 43 3.16 -6.33 -11.58
CA ASN A 43 2.05 -5.48 -11.09
C ASN A 43 1.55 -5.82 -9.67
N ILE A 44 2.32 -6.57 -8.90
CA ILE A 44 2.07 -6.94 -7.51
C ILE A 44 3.16 -6.32 -6.62
N THR A 45 2.87 -6.11 -5.34
CA THR A 45 3.82 -5.63 -4.33
C THR A 45 4.03 -6.63 -3.19
N GLU A 46 5.17 -6.51 -2.51
CA GLU A 46 5.46 -7.29 -1.30
C GLU A 46 4.75 -6.65 -0.09
N ARG A 47 3.41 -6.70 -0.07
CA ARG A 47 2.54 -6.12 0.96
C ARG A 47 1.60 -7.17 1.54
N PHE A 48 1.38 -7.11 2.84
CA PHE A 48 0.32 -7.84 3.51
C PHE A 48 -0.54 -6.94 4.41
N GLU A 49 -1.76 -7.41 4.65
CA GLU A 49 -2.67 -6.88 5.65
C GLU A 49 -3.14 -8.01 6.55
N LEU A 50 -3.14 -7.76 7.86
CA LEU A 50 -3.69 -8.68 8.86
C LEU A 50 -5.16 -8.38 9.08
N PHE A 51 -6.01 -9.38 8.90
CA PHE A 51 -7.44 -9.30 9.20
C PHE A 51 -7.81 -10.22 10.36
N ILE A 52 -8.65 -9.74 11.27
CA ILE A 52 -9.21 -10.51 12.38
C ILE A 52 -10.69 -10.15 12.50
N ALA A 53 -11.58 -11.14 12.54
CA ALA A 53 -13.03 -10.95 12.64
C ALA A 53 -13.59 -9.93 11.62
N GLY A 54 -13.14 -10.03 10.38
CA GLY A 54 -13.57 -9.20 9.25
C GLY A 54 -13.10 -7.76 9.29
N LYS A 55 -12.11 -7.43 10.13
CA LYS A 55 -11.52 -6.09 10.21
C LYS A 55 -10.02 -6.17 10.00
N GLU A 56 -9.46 -5.18 9.32
CA GLU A 56 -8.03 -5.00 9.19
C GLU A 56 -7.44 -4.59 10.57
N PHE A 57 -6.27 -5.10 10.93
CA PHE A 57 -5.55 -4.78 12.17
C PHE A 57 -4.18 -4.19 11.87
N ALA A 58 -3.48 -4.73 10.87
CA ALA A 58 -2.15 -4.30 10.51
C ALA A 58 -1.98 -4.23 9.00
N ASN A 59 -1.10 -3.33 8.56
CA ASN A 59 -0.66 -3.19 7.18
C ASN A 59 0.86 -3.08 7.16
N ALA A 60 1.50 -3.81 6.26
CA ALA A 60 2.95 -3.90 6.20
C ALA A 60 3.44 -4.25 4.81
N TYR A 61 4.63 -3.77 4.48
CA TYR A 61 5.22 -4.01 3.17
C TYR A 61 6.73 -3.86 3.21
N THR A 62 7.38 -4.47 2.22
CA THR A 62 8.75 -4.11 1.88
C THR A 62 8.72 -2.70 1.30
N GLU A 63 9.54 -1.80 1.86
CA GLU A 63 9.55 -0.39 1.51
C GLU A 63 10.10 -0.15 0.11
N LEU A 64 9.43 0.70 -0.67
CA LEU A 64 9.98 1.17 -1.94
C LEU A 64 11.15 2.11 -1.64
N ASN A 65 12.36 1.61 -1.91
CA ASN A 65 13.60 2.34 -1.65
C ASN A 65 14.29 2.86 -2.93
N ASP A 66 13.58 2.83 -4.07
CA ASP A 66 14.04 3.41 -5.34
C ASP A 66 13.46 4.82 -5.51
N PRO A 67 14.28 5.88 -5.49
CA PRO A 67 13.80 7.26 -5.51
C PRO A 67 13.10 7.64 -6.82
N ASP A 68 13.57 7.14 -7.96
CA ASP A 68 12.99 7.48 -9.26
C ASP A 68 11.62 6.83 -9.44
N GLN A 69 11.49 5.58 -8.97
CA GLN A 69 10.19 4.91 -8.94
C GLN A 69 9.23 5.60 -7.97
N GLN A 70 9.68 5.97 -6.78
CA GLN A 70 8.85 6.66 -5.79
C GLN A 70 8.36 8.01 -6.34
N ARG A 71 9.25 8.81 -6.94
CA ARG A 71 8.90 10.08 -7.58
C ARG A 71 7.88 9.89 -8.70
N SER A 72 8.07 8.88 -9.56
CA SER A 72 7.13 8.56 -10.64
C SER A 72 5.73 8.19 -10.10
N ARG A 73 5.66 7.46 -8.97
CA ARG A 73 4.40 7.11 -8.33
C ARG A 73 3.71 8.31 -7.70
N PHE A 74 4.44 9.21 -7.06
CA PHE A 74 3.86 10.47 -6.55
C PHE A 74 3.30 11.34 -7.67
N LEU A 75 3.96 11.41 -8.82
CA LEU A 75 3.44 12.15 -9.98
C LEU A 75 2.14 11.53 -10.52
N ALA A 76 2.04 10.20 -10.53
CA ALA A 76 0.81 9.50 -10.88
C ALA A 76 -0.32 9.81 -9.87
N GLN A 77 -0.05 9.76 -8.57
CA GLN A 77 -1.03 10.12 -7.53
C GLN A 77 -1.46 11.59 -7.64
N GLN A 78 -0.54 12.51 -7.96
CA GLN A 78 -0.91 13.92 -8.20
C GLN A 78 -1.86 14.06 -9.40
N LYS A 79 -1.71 13.23 -10.43
CA LYS A 79 -2.64 13.21 -11.56
C LYS A 79 -4.02 12.72 -11.11
N ASP A 80 -4.09 11.64 -10.34
CA ASP A 80 -5.34 11.10 -9.79
C ASP A 80 -6.03 12.14 -8.87
N ALA A 81 -5.26 12.91 -8.09
CA ALA A 81 -5.77 14.01 -7.28
C ALA A 81 -6.46 15.10 -8.12
N LYS A 82 -5.87 15.46 -9.28
CA LYS A 82 -6.47 16.42 -10.22
C LYS A 82 -7.75 15.88 -10.88
N GLU A 83 -7.89 14.56 -10.94
CA GLU A 83 -9.08 13.86 -11.44
C GLU A 83 -10.15 13.66 -10.34
N GLY A 84 -9.91 14.15 -9.12
CA GLY A 84 -10.88 14.20 -8.02
C GLY A 84 -10.70 13.14 -6.94
N ASP A 85 -9.54 12.50 -6.85
CA ASP A 85 -9.22 11.58 -5.74
C ASP A 85 -8.69 12.36 -4.53
N GLU A 86 -9.56 12.60 -3.54
CA GLU A 86 -9.25 13.38 -2.32
C GLU A 86 -8.25 12.68 -1.39
N GLU A 87 -8.08 11.35 -1.52
CA GLU A 87 -7.16 10.55 -0.69
C GLU A 87 -5.76 10.40 -1.30
N ALA A 88 -5.56 10.95 -2.51
CA ALA A 88 -4.28 10.90 -3.20
C ALA A 88 -3.20 11.69 -2.45
N GLN A 89 -2.02 11.09 -2.33
CA GLN A 89 -0.90 11.70 -1.63
C GLN A 89 -0.25 12.82 -2.47
N PRO A 90 0.14 13.95 -1.85
CA PRO A 90 0.90 14.98 -2.54
C PRO A 90 2.31 14.47 -2.87
N VAL A 91 2.96 15.14 -3.83
CA VAL A 91 4.37 14.89 -4.14
C VAL A 91 5.24 15.43 -3.01
N ASP A 92 5.97 14.55 -2.32
CA ASP A 92 6.99 14.92 -1.34
C ASP A 92 8.39 14.76 -1.94
N GLU A 93 8.93 15.86 -2.45
CA GLU A 93 10.27 15.88 -3.05
C GLU A 93 11.36 15.71 -1.98
N SER A 94 11.12 16.16 -0.74
CA SER A 94 12.11 16.04 0.34
C SER A 94 12.28 14.57 0.75
N PHE A 95 11.19 13.79 0.75
CA PHE A 95 11.23 12.35 0.94
C PHE A 95 11.99 11.64 -0.21
N CYS A 96 11.75 12.04 -1.46
CA CYS A 96 12.46 11.47 -2.60
C CYS A 96 13.98 11.75 -2.53
N VAL A 97 14.37 12.99 -2.19
CA VAL A 97 15.78 13.34 -1.97
C VAL A 97 16.37 12.53 -0.81
N ALA A 98 15.63 12.28 0.26
CA ALA A 98 16.11 11.42 1.35
C ALA A 98 16.38 9.97 0.89
N LEU A 99 15.54 9.43 0.00
CA LEU A 99 15.76 8.10 -0.59
C LEU A 99 17.03 8.05 -1.46
N GLU A 100 17.41 9.15 -2.12
CA GLU A 100 18.63 9.25 -2.93
C GLU A 100 19.93 9.10 -2.10
N PHE A 101 19.88 9.41 -0.79
CA PHE A 101 21.00 9.13 0.13
C PHE A 101 21.16 7.64 0.45
N GLY A 102 20.21 6.80 0.04
CA GLY A 102 20.27 5.35 0.14
C GLY A 102 19.53 4.82 1.37
N LEU A 103 18.24 4.54 1.20
CA LEU A 103 17.47 3.73 2.14
C LEU A 103 17.84 2.24 1.97
N PRO A 104 18.37 1.55 3.01
CA PRO A 104 18.64 0.11 2.94
C PRO A 104 17.37 -0.69 2.62
N PRO A 105 17.49 -1.96 2.17
CA PRO A 105 16.34 -2.86 2.08
C PRO A 105 15.63 -2.94 3.45
N THR A 106 14.42 -2.39 3.51
CA THR A 106 13.66 -2.16 4.74
C THR A 106 12.24 -2.69 4.57
N ALA A 107 11.60 -3.09 5.66
CA ALA A 107 10.17 -3.38 5.71
C ALA A 107 9.52 -2.57 6.83
N GLY A 108 8.38 -1.96 6.53
CA GLY A 108 7.58 -1.21 7.49
C GLY A 108 6.34 -1.99 7.93
N TRP A 109 5.77 -1.56 9.05
CA TRP A 109 4.59 -2.17 9.64
C TRP A 109 3.84 -1.14 10.48
N GLY A 110 2.50 -1.15 10.35
CA GLY A 110 1.60 -0.34 11.18
C GLY A 110 0.46 -1.18 11.74
N LEU A 111 -0.01 -0.83 12.93
CA LEU A 111 -1.12 -1.51 13.63
C LEU A 111 -2.08 -0.49 14.25
N GLY A 112 -3.37 -0.70 14.01
CA GLY A 112 -4.44 0.02 14.70
C GLY A 112 -4.62 -0.50 16.12
N VAL A 113 -3.95 0.14 17.10
CA VAL A 113 -4.00 -0.25 18.53
C VAL A 113 -5.44 -0.18 19.08
N ASP A 114 -6.24 0.78 18.61
CA ASP A 114 -7.65 0.93 18.94
C ASP A 114 -8.50 -0.30 18.55
N ARG A 115 -8.05 -1.11 17.60
CA ARG A 115 -8.76 -2.30 17.13
C ARG A 115 -8.51 -3.53 18.01
N LEU A 116 -7.51 -3.49 18.91
CA LEU A 116 -7.16 -4.59 19.82
C LEU A 116 -8.05 -4.70 21.05
N VAL A 117 -8.88 -3.69 21.33
CA VAL A 117 -9.65 -3.53 22.58
C VAL A 117 -11.12 -3.86 22.41
#